data_AF-A0AA49III0-F1
#
_entry.id   AF-A0AA49III0-F1
#
_cell.length_a   1.000
_cell.length_b   1.000
_cell.length_c   1.000
_cell.angle_alpha   90.00
_cell.angle_beta   90.00
_cell.angle_gamma   90.00
#
_symmetry.space_group_name_H-M   'P 1'
#
loop_
_entity.id
_entity.type
_entity.pdbx_description
1 polymer ?
#
loop_
_entity_poly.entity_id
_entity_poly.type
_entity_poly.pdbx_seq_one_letter_code
_entity_poly.pdbx_strand_id
1 'polypeptide(L)'
;MRKRSGMINEKEWKKSFKNINGRLPNENEYREAISNGLLREPNQPNSDKKTIIIVGAILGGLLVVIIAILLTIFFYPKPAEPQSSFNSNSTQSSISSIETDSKKDSLFTWSNLNLNEQIALIAQAYAGLNPQTTILSADKISMTANGNKGVNDGFIQWYDQNHKLHKLNVLISDENVNYDYLSSAGQAEKKSTKISKMISNYYETDSMKEETETVTSKMVTPADLLTSDPIGFVQNNIVGKGFIRQIKSYDGMNPDRAMKNGGPQNLIHDGVEYYYFTDNNSVKLTGLGTYVSSAKHSYRITDRSITIDGVGYQKTTLAEIPYKIENGEVFFEDESINYEAHTYIYSFREDSKAKDYIDSKKESN
;
A
#
# COMPACT_ATOMS: atom_id res chain seq x y z
N MET A 1 45.14 -36.22 -15.59
CA MET A 1 45.87 -35.03 -16.11
C MET A 1 44.96 -34.25 -17.06
N ARG A 2 44.32 -33.16 -16.59
CA ARG A 2 43.66 -32.18 -17.47
C ARG A 2 44.63 -31.01 -17.67
N LYS A 3 45.01 -30.74 -18.92
CA LYS A 3 45.88 -29.62 -19.32
C LYS A 3 45.30 -28.31 -18.77
N ARG A 4 46.09 -27.56 -18.00
CA ARG A 4 45.84 -26.13 -17.77
C ARG A 4 45.98 -25.43 -19.13
N SER A 5 44.86 -25.06 -19.74
CA SER A 5 44.87 -24.17 -20.91
C SER A 5 45.40 -22.82 -20.44
N GLY A 6 46.45 -22.31 -21.08
CA GLY A 6 47.02 -21.01 -20.74
C GLY A 6 46.00 -19.90 -21.01
N MET A 7 45.83 -18.99 -20.05
CA MET A 7 45.04 -17.76 -20.24
C MET A 7 45.61 -16.99 -21.44
N ILE A 8 44.75 -16.66 -22.41
CA ILE A 8 45.14 -15.90 -23.61
C ILE A 8 44.73 -14.45 -23.41
N ASN A 9 45.49 -13.51 -23.97
CA ASN A 9 45.13 -12.10 -23.96
C ASN A 9 43.82 -11.87 -24.77
N GLU A 10 42.90 -11.04 -24.27
CA GLU A 10 41.63 -10.70 -24.93
C GLU A 10 41.78 -10.35 -26.42
N LYS A 11 42.81 -9.57 -26.76
CA LYS A 11 43.08 -9.14 -28.13
C LYS A 11 43.51 -10.31 -29.03
N GLU A 12 44.29 -11.24 -28.48
CA GLU A 12 44.72 -12.44 -29.19
C GLU A 12 43.58 -13.45 -29.35
N TRP A 13 42.76 -13.60 -28.30
CA TRP A 13 41.58 -14.45 -28.35
C TRP A 13 40.56 -13.95 -29.39
N LYS A 14 40.26 -12.63 -29.42
CA LYS A 14 39.37 -12.02 -30.44
C LYS A 14 39.91 -12.22 -31.87
N LYS A 15 41.22 -12.15 -32.06
CA LYS A 15 41.86 -12.37 -33.37
C LYS A 15 41.75 -13.84 -33.80
N SER A 16 42.02 -14.77 -32.89
CA SER A 16 41.87 -16.21 -33.14
C SER A 16 40.42 -16.60 -33.40
N PHE A 17 39.47 -16.06 -32.63
CA PHE A 17 38.04 -16.27 -32.83
C PHE A 17 37.60 -15.80 -34.22
N LYS A 18 38.06 -14.61 -34.65
CA LYS A 18 37.75 -14.10 -35.99
C LYS A 18 38.36 -14.94 -37.11
N ASN A 19 39.57 -15.45 -36.93
CA ASN A 19 40.20 -16.33 -37.93
C ASN A 19 39.45 -17.66 -38.11
N ILE A 20 38.87 -18.20 -37.03
CA ILE A 20 38.15 -19.48 -37.07
C ILE A 20 36.71 -19.29 -37.55
N ASN A 21 36.03 -18.26 -37.03
CA ASN A 21 34.58 -18.09 -37.21
C ASN A 21 34.20 -17.03 -38.25
N GLY A 22 35.17 -16.36 -38.88
CA GLY A 22 34.94 -15.32 -39.89
C GLY A 22 34.31 -14.02 -39.36
N ARG A 23 34.00 -13.96 -38.06
CA ARG A 23 33.35 -12.81 -37.40
C ARG A 23 33.93 -12.54 -36.01
N LEU A 24 33.65 -11.36 -35.48
CA LEU A 24 33.96 -11.04 -34.09
C LEU A 24 33.02 -11.81 -33.13
N PRO A 25 33.50 -12.16 -31.92
CA PRO A 25 32.68 -12.81 -30.90
C PRO A 25 31.62 -11.84 -30.36
N ASN A 26 30.45 -12.37 -30.00
CA ASN A 26 29.38 -11.62 -29.35
C ASN A 26 29.53 -11.66 -27.81
N GLU A 27 28.67 -10.91 -27.12
CA GLU A 27 28.70 -10.75 -25.66
C GLU A 27 28.53 -12.08 -24.89
N ASN A 28 27.71 -12.99 -25.40
CA ASN A 28 27.48 -14.29 -24.76
C ASN A 28 28.71 -15.20 -24.90
N GLU A 29 29.34 -15.21 -26.08
CA GLU A 29 30.57 -15.96 -26.36
C GLU A 29 31.76 -15.41 -25.56
N TYR A 30 31.75 -14.09 -25.29
CA TYR A 30 32.72 -13.45 -24.41
C TYR A 30 32.57 -13.89 -22.95
N ARG A 31 31.33 -13.92 -22.44
CA ARG A 31 31.01 -14.38 -21.08
C ARG A 31 31.31 -15.86 -20.89
N GLU A 32 31.02 -16.68 -21.89
CA GLU A 32 31.35 -18.10 -21.88
C GLU A 32 32.87 -18.31 -21.85
N ALA A 33 33.65 -17.50 -22.57
CA ALA A 33 35.11 -17.56 -22.53
C ALA A 33 35.70 -17.16 -21.15
N ILE A 34 35.07 -16.20 -20.45
CA ILE A 34 35.44 -15.86 -19.07
C ILE A 34 35.07 -17.00 -18.11
N SER A 35 33.85 -17.55 -18.22
CA SER A 35 33.39 -18.67 -17.38
C SER A 35 34.24 -19.93 -17.55
N ASN A 36 34.75 -20.18 -18.75
CA ASN A 36 35.63 -21.30 -19.06
C ASN A 36 37.10 -21.03 -18.70
N GLY A 37 37.42 -19.88 -18.10
CA GLY A 37 38.77 -19.50 -17.67
C GLY A 37 39.74 -19.20 -18.81
N LEU A 38 39.23 -18.93 -20.02
CA LEU A 38 40.03 -18.58 -21.20
C LEU A 38 40.49 -17.11 -21.17
N LEU A 39 39.70 -16.23 -20.53
CA LEU A 39 39.92 -14.79 -20.41
C LEU A 39 39.79 -14.30 -18.95
N ARG A 40 40.41 -13.16 -18.63
CA ARG A 40 40.20 -12.45 -17.35
C ARG A 40 39.16 -11.33 -17.51
N GLU A 41 38.42 -11.04 -16.44
CA GLU A 41 37.55 -9.87 -16.41
C GLU A 41 38.38 -8.57 -16.58
N PRO A 42 37.93 -7.62 -17.42
CA PRO A 42 38.64 -6.36 -17.59
C PRO A 42 38.55 -5.52 -16.31
N ASN A 43 39.70 -5.03 -15.83
CA ASN A 43 39.76 -4.03 -14.77
C ASN A 43 39.02 -2.76 -15.22
N GLN A 44 37.99 -2.36 -14.46
CA GLN A 44 37.10 -1.24 -14.75
C GLN A 44 37.87 0.11 -14.66
N PRO A 45 37.89 0.95 -15.71
CA PRO A 45 38.55 2.26 -15.65
C PRO A 45 37.62 3.35 -15.06
N ASN A 46 38.20 4.20 -14.20
CA ASN A 46 37.58 5.31 -13.45
C ASN A 46 36.51 6.09 -14.22
N SER A 47 35.31 6.19 -13.63
CA SER A 47 34.08 6.78 -14.17
C SER A 47 33.86 8.26 -13.80
N ASP A 48 34.87 8.97 -13.31
CA ASP A 48 34.64 10.28 -12.67
C ASP A 48 34.26 11.41 -13.63
N LYS A 49 34.65 11.39 -14.91
CA LYS A 49 34.42 12.54 -15.81
C LYS A 49 33.05 12.57 -16.50
N LYS A 50 32.38 11.42 -16.70
CA LYS A 50 31.03 11.38 -17.30
C LYS A 50 29.92 11.59 -16.26
N THR A 51 30.14 11.14 -15.02
CA THR A 51 29.18 11.30 -13.91
C THR A 51 29.02 12.77 -13.52
N ILE A 52 30.10 13.57 -13.53
CA ILE A 52 30.05 15.00 -13.19
C ILE A 52 29.20 15.81 -14.20
N ILE A 53 29.25 15.48 -15.49
CA ILE A 53 28.45 16.19 -16.51
C ILE A 53 26.97 15.84 -16.41
N ILE A 54 26.63 14.58 -16.12
CA ILE A 54 25.23 14.12 -15.98
C ILE A 54 24.61 14.67 -14.68
N VAL A 55 25.35 14.65 -13.57
CA VAL A 55 24.88 15.21 -12.28
C VAL A 55 24.70 16.74 -12.36
N GLY A 56 25.58 17.44 -13.09
CA GLY A 56 25.44 18.89 -13.33
C GLY A 56 24.19 19.27 -14.14
N ALA A 57 23.84 18.48 -15.17
CA ALA A 57 22.63 18.71 -15.97
C ALA A 57 21.34 18.43 -15.18
N ILE A 58 21.34 17.40 -14.32
CA ILE A 58 20.20 17.06 -13.46
C ILE A 58 19.99 18.15 -12.38
N LEU A 59 21.05 18.62 -11.73
CA LEU A 59 20.98 19.69 -10.74
C LEU A 59 20.52 21.03 -11.35
N GLY A 60 20.99 21.35 -12.56
CA GLY A 60 20.53 22.54 -13.29
C GLY A 60 19.04 22.49 -13.65
N GLY A 61 18.56 21.34 -14.14
CA GLY A 61 17.14 21.16 -14.45
C GLY A 61 16.22 21.24 -13.23
N LEU A 62 16.65 20.66 -12.11
CA LEU A 62 15.87 20.64 -10.87
C LEU A 62 15.77 22.04 -10.24
N LEU A 63 16.81 22.86 -10.38
CA LEU A 63 16.80 24.26 -9.94
C LEU A 63 15.76 25.10 -10.70
N VAL A 64 15.63 24.90 -12.02
CA VAL A 64 14.64 25.62 -12.85
C VAL A 64 13.21 25.26 -12.45
N VAL A 65 12.95 23.99 -12.12
CA VAL A 65 11.63 23.54 -11.65
C VAL A 65 11.29 24.15 -10.29
N ILE A 66 12.25 24.20 -9.35
CA ILE A 66 12.05 24.83 -8.04
C ILE A 66 11.75 26.32 -8.18
N ILE A 67 12.48 27.04 -9.04
CA ILE A 67 12.22 28.46 -9.30
C ILE A 67 10.83 28.68 -9.89
N ALA A 68 10.38 27.82 -10.82
CA ALA A 68 9.03 27.92 -11.38
C ALA A 68 7.93 27.71 -10.32
N ILE A 69 8.12 26.76 -9.40
CA ILE A 69 7.20 26.53 -8.27
C ILE A 69 7.20 27.70 -7.28
N LEU A 70 8.38 28.27 -6.98
CA LEU A 70 8.45 29.43 -6.08
C LEU A 70 7.80 30.66 -6.71
N LEU A 71 7.96 30.86 -8.02
CA LEU A 71 7.29 31.95 -8.74
C LEU A 71 5.77 31.78 -8.78
N THR A 72 5.25 30.55 -8.91
CA THR A 72 3.80 30.34 -8.81
C THR A 72 3.28 30.58 -7.40
N ILE A 73 4.04 30.23 -6.35
CA ILE A 73 3.63 30.50 -4.96
C ILE A 73 3.67 32.01 -4.63
N PHE A 74 4.68 32.75 -5.10
CA PHE A 74 4.84 34.17 -4.77
C PHE A 74 4.03 35.13 -5.65
N PHE A 75 3.72 34.77 -6.90
CA PHE A 75 3.03 35.67 -7.85
C PHE A 75 1.56 35.30 -8.15
N TYR A 76 1.04 34.17 -7.64
CA TYR A 76 -0.42 33.95 -7.68
C TYR A 76 -1.11 34.75 -6.56
N PRO A 77 -2.11 35.57 -6.87
CA PRO A 77 -2.89 36.26 -5.85
C PRO A 77 -3.64 35.22 -5.00
N LYS A 78 -3.50 35.33 -3.67
CA LYS A 78 -4.31 34.56 -2.71
C LYS A 78 -5.79 34.68 -3.08
N PRO A 79 -6.52 33.58 -3.32
CA PRO A 79 -7.97 33.63 -3.33
C PRO A 79 -8.45 34.05 -1.95
N ALA A 80 -9.41 34.98 -1.89
CA ALA A 80 -10.07 35.36 -0.66
C ALA A 80 -10.75 34.13 -0.04
N GLU A 81 -10.51 33.89 1.25
CA GLU A 81 -11.17 32.83 2.02
C GLU A 81 -12.68 33.07 2.12
N PRO A 82 -13.50 32.02 1.96
CA PRO A 82 -14.65 31.83 2.82
C PRO A 82 -14.39 30.63 3.72
N GLN A 83 -14.25 30.91 5.02
CA GLN A 83 -14.34 29.89 6.06
C GLN A 83 -15.74 29.24 5.99
N SER A 84 -15.81 27.94 5.71
CA SER A 84 -16.94 27.11 6.13
C SER A 84 -16.42 26.12 7.18
N SER A 85 -16.27 26.61 8.40
CA SER A 85 -16.11 25.79 9.59
C SER A 85 -17.38 25.00 9.85
N PHE A 86 -17.21 23.72 10.22
CA PHE A 86 -18.24 22.89 10.84
C PHE A 86 -19.01 23.69 11.91
N ASN A 87 -20.32 23.81 11.76
CA ASN A 87 -21.16 24.19 12.88
C ASN A 87 -22.53 23.51 12.85
N SER A 88 -22.84 22.89 13.97
CA SER A 88 -24.13 22.39 14.41
C SER A 88 -25.05 23.56 14.75
N ASN A 89 -26.23 23.64 14.14
CA ASN A 89 -27.43 24.22 14.75
C ASN A 89 -28.66 23.86 13.90
N SER A 90 -29.72 23.46 14.59
CA SER A 90 -30.99 22.99 14.04
C SER A 90 -31.96 24.14 13.73
N THR A 91 -32.99 23.77 12.95
CA THR A 91 -34.35 24.35 12.83
C THR A 91 -34.52 25.61 11.99
N GLN A 92 -35.32 25.57 10.91
CA GLN A 92 -36.77 25.87 10.94
C GLN A 92 -37.40 25.81 9.52
N SER A 93 -38.56 25.17 9.43
CA SER A 93 -39.37 24.95 8.22
C SER A 93 -40.10 26.20 7.74
N SER A 94 -40.31 26.31 6.43
CA SER A 94 -41.38 27.11 5.82
C SER A 94 -41.71 26.58 4.42
N ILE A 95 -42.94 26.09 4.27
CA ILE A 95 -43.54 25.62 3.02
C ILE A 95 -43.99 26.82 2.19
N SER A 96 -43.64 26.86 0.91
CA SER A 96 -44.47 27.53 -0.10
C SER A 96 -44.39 26.77 -1.43
N SER A 97 -45.54 26.26 -1.85
CA SER A 97 -45.79 25.50 -3.06
C SER A 97 -45.76 26.41 -4.30
N ILE A 98 -44.81 26.17 -5.20
CA ILE A 98 -44.85 26.68 -6.58
C ILE A 98 -44.42 25.53 -7.50
N GLU A 99 -45.38 24.99 -8.27
CA GLU A 99 -45.10 24.08 -9.39
C GLU A 99 -44.22 24.80 -10.41
N THR A 100 -42.92 24.47 -10.42
CA THR A 100 -42.02 24.82 -11.53
C THR A 100 -40.92 23.78 -11.67
N ASP A 101 -40.89 23.12 -12.84
CA ASP A 101 -39.75 22.43 -13.45
C ASP A 101 -38.86 21.63 -12.47
N SER A 102 -39.28 20.39 -12.16
CA SER A 102 -38.65 19.47 -11.19
C SER A 102 -37.12 19.31 -11.32
N LYS A 103 -36.55 19.66 -12.48
CA LYS A 103 -35.11 19.70 -12.75
C LYS A 103 -34.38 20.83 -12.03
N LYS A 104 -34.92 22.06 -12.08
CA LYS A 104 -34.31 23.23 -11.39
C LYS A 104 -34.42 23.06 -9.87
N ASP A 105 -35.52 22.47 -9.42
CA ASP A 105 -35.78 22.24 -8.01
C ASP A 105 -34.82 21.19 -7.39
N SER A 106 -34.52 20.12 -8.13
CA SER A 106 -33.58 19.07 -7.67
C SER A 106 -32.14 19.58 -7.52
N LEU A 107 -31.64 20.37 -8.48
CA LEU A 107 -30.28 20.93 -8.40
C LEU A 107 -30.19 22.02 -7.33
N PHE A 108 -31.24 22.82 -7.17
CA PHE A 108 -31.34 23.79 -6.08
C PHE A 108 -31.32 23.08 -4.72
N THR A 109 -32.12 22.02 -4.56
CA THR A 109 -32.13 21.18 -3.36
C THR A 109 -30.75 20.62 -3.08
N TRP A 110 -30.10 19.98 -4.07
CA TRP A 110 -28.74 19.44 -3.95
C TRP A 110 -27.72 20.48 -3.47
N SER A 111 -27.76 21.69 -4.04
CA SER A 111 -26.83 22.77 -3.68
C SER A 111 -27.02 23.31 -2.26
N ASN A 112 -28.20 23.11 -1.67
CA ASN A 112 -28.52 23.53 -0.30
C ASN A 112 -28.26 22.44 0.75
N LEU A 113 -27.99 21.20 0.33
CA LEU A 113 -27.60 20.14 1.23
C LEU A 113 -26.23 20.41 1.83
N ASN A 114 -26.05 20.04 3.09
CA ASN A 114 -24.74 20.03 3.69
C ASN A 114 -23.88 18.89 3.11
N LEU A 115 -22.57 18.96 3.34
CA LEU A 115 -21.60 18.01 2.82
C LEU A 115 -21.95 16.55 3.17
N ASN A 116 -22.35 16.29 4.41
CA ASN A 116 -22.62 14.93 4.88
C ASN A 116 -23.91 14.38 4.27
N GLU A 117 -24.94 15.23 4.08
CA GLU A 117 -26.17 14.85 3.36
C GLU A 117 -25.88 14.51 1.90
N GLN A 118 -25.04 15.31 1.23
CA GLN A 118 -24.61 15.02 -0.14
C GLN A 118 -23.89 13.65 -0.22
N ILE A 119 -22.96 13.37 0.70
CA ILE A 119 -22.25 12.09 0.76
C ILE A 119 -23.22 10.93 1.05
N ALA A 120 -24.16 11.12 1.97
CA ALA A 120 -25.16 10.12 2.33
C ALA A 120 -26.03 9.72 1.13
N LEU A 121 -26.52 10.70 0.37
CA LEU A 121 -27.30 10.44 -0.85
C LEU A 121 -26.48 9.75 -1.93
N ILE A 122 -25.21 10.14 -2.11
CA ILE A 122 -24.29 9.46 -3.04
C ILE A 122 -24.12 7.99 -2.64
N ALA A 123 -23.98 7.70 -1.34
CA ALA A 123 -23.84 6.35 -0.81
C ALA A 123 -25.12 5.51 -0.96
N GLN A 124 -26.28 6.08 -0.64
CA GLN A 124 -27.59 5.43 -0.81
C GLN A 124 -27.86 5.10 -2.28
N ALA A 125 -27.59 6.05 -3.18
CA ALA A 125 -27.78 5.83 -4.61
C ALA A 125 -26.83 4.77 -5.17
N TYR A 126 -25.58 4.73 -4.70
CA TYR A 126 -24.66 3.65 -5.05
C TYR A 126 -25.17 2.29 -4.56
N ALA A 127 -25.65 2.20 -3.33
CA ALA A 127 -26.22 0.96 -2.80
C ALA A 127 -27.47 0.49 -3.57
N GLY A 128 -28.30 1.42 -4.02
CA GLY A 128 -29.42 1.12 -4.93
C GLY A 128 -28.98 0.57 -6.29
N LEU A 129 -27.83 1.01 -6.80
CA LEU A 129 -27.23 0.52 -8.05
C LEU A 129 -26.43 -0.77 -7.90
N ASN A 130 -25.93 -1.04 -6.69
CA ASN A 130 -25.13 -2.21 -6.35
C ASN A 130 -25.60 -2.84 -5.03
N PRO A 131 -26.68 -3.63 -5.04
CA PRO A 131 -27.28 -4.18 -3.82
C PRO A 131 -26.36 -5.11 -3.00
N GLN A 132 -25.23 -5.55 -3.56
CA GLN A 132 -24.23 -6.38 -2.87
C GLN A 132 -23.23 -5.56 -2.06
N THR A 133 -23.28 -4.22 -2.16
CA THR A 133 -22.40 -3.36 -1.36
C THR A 133 -22.77 -3.39 0.12
N THR A 134 -21.78 -3.20 0.98
CA THR A 134 -21.94 -3.10 2.43
C THR A 134 -21.94 -1.66 2.94
N ILE A 135 -21.90 -0.66 2.04
CA ILE A 135 -21.71 0.75 2.42
C ILE A 135 -22.75 1.26 3.42
N LEU A 136 -24.03 0.90 3.27
CA LEU A 136 -25.09 1.34 4.18
C LEU A 136 -25.12 0.56 5.50
N SER A 137 -24.57 -0.65 5.52
CA SER A 137 -24.41 -1.46 6.74
C SER A 137 -23.16 -1.10 7.55
N ALA A 138 -22.25 -0.29 7.01
CA ALA A 138 -21.06 0.14 7.72
C ALA A 138 -21.41 0.97 8.96
N ASP A 139 -20.58 0.88 10.00
CA ASP A 139 -20.70 1.71 11.20
C ASP A 139 -20.23 3.14 10.95
N LYS A 140 -19.21 3.30 10.10
CA LYS A 140 -18.58 4.57 9.76
C LYS A 140 -18.30 4.65 8.27
N ILE A 141 -18.49 5.85 7.73
CA ILE A 141 -18.24 6.19 6.33
C ILE A 141 -17.42 7.48 6.31
N SER A 142 -16.43 7.57 5.42
CA SER A 142 -15.71 8.83 5.19
C SER A 142 -15.64 9.16 3.71
N MET A 143 -15.44 10.44 3.40
CA MET A 143 -15.17 10.94 2.06
C MET A 143 -13.84 11.68 2.07
N THR A 144 -12.98 11.36 1.11
CA THR A 144 -11.75 12.10 0.84
C THR A 144 -11.87 12.81 -0.51
N ALA A 145 -11.80 14.13 -0.49
CA ALA A 145 -11.85 14.94 -1.71
C ALA A 145 -10.49 14.95 -2.44
N ASN A 146 -10.53 14.98 -3.77
CA ASN A 146 -9.36 15.23 -4.60
C ASN A 146 -9.08 16.74 -4.64
N GLY A 147 -8.13 17.18 -3.79
CA GLY A 147 -7.86 18.60 -3.58
C GLY A 147 -9.06 19.32 -2.98
N ASN A 148 -9.36 20.52 -3.47
CA ASN A 148 -10.44 21.37 -2.93
C ASN A 148 -11.81 21.11 -3.59
N LYS A 149 -12.03 19.93 -4.16
CA LYS A 149 -13.24 19.63 -4.96
C LYS A 149 -14.44 19.11 -4.16
N GLY A 150 -14.30 18.93 -2.84
CA GLY A 150 -15.38 18.45 -1.98
C GLY A 150 -15.98 17.14 -2.47
N VAL A 151 -17.31 17.04 -2.54
CA VAL A 151 -18.00 15.83 -3.04
C VAL A 151 -17.86 15.61 -4.54
N ASN A 152 -17.48 16.64 -5.29
CA ASN A 152 -17.55 16.60 -6.76
C ASN A 152 -16.47 15.69 -7.36
N ASP A 153 -15.39 15.43 -6.64
CA ASP A 153 -14.31 14.59 -7.09
C ASP A 153 -13.55 14.06 -5.88
N GLY A 154 -13.53 12.76 -5.70
CA GLY A 154 -12.91 12.13 -4.54
C GLY A 154 -13.28 10.65 -4.43
N PHE A 155 -13.24 10.14 -3.20
CA PHE A 155 -13.61 8.76 -2.94
C PHE A 155 -14.22 8.57 -1.55
N ILE A 156 -15.27 7.76 -1.51
CA ILE A 156 -15.91 7.30 -0.27
C ILE A 156 -15.23 6.01 0.18
N GLN A 157 -15.03 5.89 1.49
CA GLN A 157 -14.44 4.72 2.12
C GLN A 157 -15.28 4.25 3.30
N TRP A 158 -15.25 2.94 3.52
CA TRP A 158 -15.87 2.29 4.68
C TRP A 158 -15.19 0.95 4.93
N TYR A 159 -15.25 0.47 6.18
CA TYR A 159 -14.91 -0.90 6.52
C TYR A 159 -16.16 -1.78 6.44
N ASP A 160 -16.02 -2.99 5.90
CA ASP A 160 -17.07 -4.01 6.01
C ASP A 160 -16.95 -4.82 7.31
N GLN A 161 -17.90 -5.74 7.53
CA GLN A 161 -17.92 -6.61 8.70
C GLN A 161 -16.71 -7.56 8.82
N ASN A 162 -15.92 -7.70 7.76
CA ASN A 162 -14.69 -8.50 7.73
C ASN A 162 -13.44 -7.63 7.83
N HIS A 163 -13.57 -6.38 8.28
CA HIS A 163 -12.48 -5.43 8.44
C HIS A 163 -11.78 -5.03 7.14
N LYS A 164 -12.43 -5.27 5.99
CA LYS A 164 -11.88 -4.88 4.69
C LYS A 164 -12.26 -3.43 4.38
N LEU A 165 -11.25 -2.62 4.07
CA LEU A 165 -11.45 -1.24 3.60
C LEU A 165 -11.88 -1.26 2.13
N HIS A 166 -13.05 -0.68 1.87
CA HIS A 166 -13.55 -0.47 0.53
C HIS A 166 -13.31 0.98 0.10
N LYS A 167 -13.22 1.17 -1.22
CA LYS A 167 -13.03 2.48 -1.84
C LYS A 167 -13.95 2.60 -3.05
N LEU A 168 -14.75 3.66 -3.06
CA LEU A 168 -15.64 4.03 -4.15
C LEU A 168 -15.22 5.39 -4.68
N ASN A 169 -14.68 5.46 -5.90
CA ASN A 169 -14.38 6.76 -6.50
C ASN A 169 -15.67 7.42 -6.98
N VAL A 170 -15.79 8.72 -6.75
CA VAL A 170 -16.95 9.53 -7.10
C VAL A 170 -16.49 10.72 -7.92
N LEU A 171 -17.15 10.93 -9.06
CA LEU A 171 -16.98 12.11 -9.90
C LEU A 171 -18.34 12.66 -10.32
N ILE A 172 -18.64 13.86 -9.85
CA ILE A 172 -19.84 14.61 -10.24
C ILE A 172 -19.47 15.51 -11.42
N SER A 173 -20.15 15.29 -12.54
CA SER A 173 -20.06 16.15 -13.74
C SER A 173 -21.47 16.56 -14.12
N ASP A 174 -21.72 17.86 -14.08
CA ASP A 174 -23.03 18.46 -14.33
C ASP A 174 -24.10 17.87 -13.39
N GLU A 175 -25.04 17.11 -13.94
CA GLU A 175 -26.13 16.47 -13.20
C GLU A 175 -25.86 14.99 -12.86
N ASN A 176 -24.72 14.45 -13.29
CA ASN A 176 -24.43 13.02 -13.18
C ASN A 176 -23.40 12.75 -12.09
N VAL A 177 -23.73 11.82 -11.22
CA VAL A 177 -22.80 11.22 -10.25
C VAL A 177 -22.28 9.93 -10.86
N ASN A 178 -20.99 9.90 -11.15
CA ASN A 178 -20.31 8.75 -11.72
C ASN A 178 -19.52 8.02 -10.64
N TYR A 179 -19.67 6.71 -10.62
CA TYR A 179 -19.02 5.82 -9.69
C TYR A 179 -18.01 4.97 -10.44
N ASP A 180 -16.79 4.90 -9.92
CA ASP A 180 -15.80 3.90 -10.35
C ASP A 180 -15.47 3.02 -9.14
N TYR A 181 -16.05 1.83 -9.13
CA TYR A 181 -15.86 0.85 -8.07
C TYR A 181 -14.76 -0.12 -8.46
N LEU A 182 -13.71 -0.18 -7.64
CA LEU A 182 -12.72 -1.24 -7.71
C LEU A 182 -13.28 -2.44 -6.94
N SER A 183 -13.78 -3.44 -7.65
CA SER A 183 -14.13 -4.71 -7.03
C SER A 183 -12.91 -5.32 -6.32
N SER A 184 -13.17 -6.22 -5.37
CA SER A 184 -12.13 -7.04 -4.73
C SER A 184 -11.26 -7.83 -5.71
N ALA A 185 -11.71 -8.00 -6.96
CA ALA A 185 -11.00 -8.66 -8.06
C ALA A 185 -10.27 -7.68 -9.01
N GLY A 186 -10.24 -6.38 -8.70
CA GLY A 186 -9.56 -5.36 -9.52
C GLY A 186 -10.27 -4.99 -10.81
N GLN A 187 -11.49 -5.48 -11.04
CA GLN A 187 -12.32 -5.06 -12.17
C GLN A 187 -13.00 -3.73 -11.80
N ALA A 188 -12.77 -2.70 -12.63
CA ALA A 188 -13.40 -1.40 -12.51
C ALA A 188 -14.83 -1.46 -13.08
N GLU A 189 -15.83 -1.35 -12.22
CA GLU A 189 -17.21 -1.19 -12.64
C GLU A 189 -17.60 0.29 -12.62
N LYS A 190 -18.03 0.80 -13.78
CA LYS A 190 -18.55 2.16 -13.91
C LYS A 190 -20.06 2.15 -13.81
N LYS A 191 -20.60 2.89 -12.84
CA LYS A 191 -22.04 3.14 -12.69
C LYS A 191 -22.28 4.65 -12.73
N SER A 192 -23.50 5.06 -13.05
CA SER A 192 -23.87 6.46 -13.07
C SER A 192 -25.33 6.64 -12.68
N THR A 193 -25.63 7.73 -11.99
CA THR A 193 -27.00 8.17 -11.68
C THR A 193 -27.10 9.69 -11.83
N LYS A 194 -28.34 10.18 -11.93
CA LYS A 194 -28.61 11.62 -11.94
C LYS A 194 -28.92 12.13 -10.54
N ILE A 195 -28.47 13.33 -10.23
CA ILE A 195 -28.77 14.02 -8.96
C ILE A 195 -30.28 14.08 -8.72
N SER A 196 -31.07 14.45 -9.73
CA SER A 196 -32.53 14.50 -9.62
C SER A 196 -33.16 13.15 -9.26
N LYS A 197 -32.62 12.06 -9.79
CA LYS A 197 -33.06 10.71 -9.43
C LYS A 197 -32.67 10.35 -7.99
N MET A 198 -31.50 10.77 -7.52
CA MET A 198 -31.10 10.56 -6.12
C MET A 198 -32.02 11.31 -5.16
N ILE A 199 -32.29 12.59 -5.44
CA ILE A 199 -33.17 13.43 -4.61
C ILE A 199 -34.58 12.82 -4.55
N SER A 200 -35.16 12.45 -5.69
CA SER A 200 -36.51 11.87 -5.71
C SER A 200 -36.58 10.51 -5.02
N ASN A 201 -35.54 9.68 -5.14
CA ASN A 201 -35.54 8.35 -4.54
C ASN A 201 -35.23 8.34 -3.03
N TYR A 202 -34.48 9.34 -2.53
CA TYR A 202 -33.88 9.25 -1.20
C TYR A 202 -34.00 10.52 -0.35
N TYR A 203 -34.60 11.61 -0.83
CA TYR A 203 -34.66 12.87 -0.06
C TYR A 203 -35.96 13.67 -0.20
N GLU A 204 -36.92 13.23 -1.01
CA GLU A 204 -38.12 14.00 -1.33
C GLU A 204 -39.13 14.06 -0.18
N THR A 205 -39.31 12.95 0.54
CA THR A 205 -40.27 12.83 1.65
C THR A 205 -39.59 12.92 3.02
N ASP A 206 -40.34 13.26 4.07
CA ASP A 206 -39.78 13.38 5.42
C ASP A 206 -39.19 12.06 5.94
N SER A 207 -39.83 10.93 5.63
CA SER A 207 -39.29 9.59 5.95
C SER A 207 -37.96 9.33 5.25
N MET A 208 -37.80 9.76 4.00
CA MET A 208 -36.55 9.60 3.24
C MET A 208 -35.43 10.49 3.80
N LYS A 209 -35.77 11.70 4.25
CA LYS A 209 -34.83 12.59 4.93
C LYS A 209 -34.35 11.97 6.24
N GLU A 210 -35.24 11.37 7.03
CA GLU A 210 -34.89 10.68 8.27
C GLU A 210 -33.95 9.47 8.03
N GLU A 211 -34.18 8.71 6.96
CA GLU A 211 -33.24 7.66 6.51
C GLU A 211 -31.88 8.25 6.10
N THR A 212 -31.88 9.37 5.38
CA THR A 212 -30.65 10.07 4.99
C THR A 212 -29.90 10.62 6.21
N GLU A 213 -30.59 11.14 7.22
CA GLU A 213 -30.02 11.56 8.49
C GLU A 213 -29.37 10.38 9.23
N THR A 214 -30.00 9.20 9.18
CA THR A 214 -29.41 7.98 9.74
C THR A 214 -28.07 7.64 9.08
N VAL A 215 -27.97 7.76 7.76
CA VAL A 215 -26.69 7.54 7.04
C VAL A 215 -25.69 8.67 7.33
N THR A 216 -26.17 9.91 7.40
CA THR A 216 -25.38 11.11 7.74
C THR A 216 -24.72 10.97 9.12
N SER A 217 -25.40 10.34 10.08
CA SER A 217 -24.86 10.12 11.44
C SER A 217 -23.63 9.19 11.49
N LYS A 218 -23.39 8.43 10.41
CA LYS A 218 -22.23 7.53 10.26
C LYS A 218 -21.01 8.23 9.66
N MET A 219 -21.15 9.48 9.23
CA MET A 219 -20.08 10.21 8.56
C MET A 219 -19.00 10.62 9.56
N VAL A 220 -17.75 10.27 9.25
CA VAL A 220 -16.57 10.58 10.05
C VAL A 220 -15.46 11.15 9.18
N THR A 221 -14.45 11.76 9.79
CA THR A 221 -13.28 12.21 9.02
C THR A 221 -12.50 11.00 8.47
N PRO A 222 -11.71 11.17 7.39
CA PRO A 222 -10.85 10.09 6.89
C PRO A 222 -9.89 9.53 7.97
N ALA A 223 -9.34 10.39 8.82
CA ALA A 223 -8.47 9.97 9.93
C ALA A 223 -9.22 9.14 10.98
N ASP A 224 -10.44 9.54 11.34
CA ASP A 224 -11.28 8.79 12.28
C ASP A 224 -11.73 7.45 11.70
N LEU A 225 -11.98 7.37 10.40
CA LEU A 225 -12.30 6.09 9.76
C LEU A 225 -11.12 5.14 9.86
N LEU A 226 -9.92 5.58 9.46
CA LEU A 226 -8.73 4.71 9.43
C LEU A 226 -8.42 4.12 10.80
N THR A 227 -8.61 4.88 11.87
CA THR A 227 -8.33 4.44 13.25
C THR A 227 -9.52 3.74 13.92
N SER A 228 -10.72 3.80 13.33
CA SER A 228 -11.91 3.15 13.90
C SER A 228 -11.89 1.63 13.81
N ASP A 229 -11.08 1.08 12.92
CA ASP A 229 -10.85 -0.35 12.78
C ASP A 229 -9.33 -0.63 12.75
N PRO A 230 -8.67 -0.71 13.92
CA PRO A 230 -7.24 -0.94 14.01
C PRO A 230 -6.79 -2.23 13.31
N ILE A 231 -7.63 -3.27 13.35
CA ILE A 231 -7.36 -4.58 12.75
C ILE A 231 -7.37 -4.44 11.23
N GLY A 232 -8.45 -3.90 10.67
CA GLY A 232 -8.56 -3.65 9.23
C GLY A 232 -7.46 -2.71 8.72
N PHE A 233 -7.14 -1.67 9.50
CA PHE A 233 -6.07 -0.74 9.17
C PHE A 233 -4.71 -1.42 9.04
N VAL A 234 -4.34 -2.24 10.02
CA VAL A 234 -3.07 -3.00 9.99
C VAL A 234 -3.07 -3.99 8.83
N GLN A 235 -4.18 -4.70 8.64
CA GLN A 235 -4.34 -5.65 7.55
C GLN A 235 -4.11 -5.02 6.17
N ASN A 236 -4.72 -3.87 5.91
CA ASN A 236 -4.53 -3.14 4.64
C ASN A 236 -3.09 -2.62 4.47
N ASN A 237 -2.35 -2.42 5.55
CA ASN A 237 -0.97 -1.95 5.51
C ASN A 237 0.06 -3.09 5.30
N ILE A 238 -0.32 -4.35 5.51
CA ILE A 238 0.58 -5.51 5.38
C ILE A 238 0.25 -6.41 4.19
N VAL A 239 -1.02 -6.54 3.81
CA VAL A 239 -1.42 -7.45 2.72
C VAL A 239 -0.80 -7.01 1.40
N GLY A 240 -0.22 -7.97 0.68
CA GLY A 240 0.51 -7.74 -0.56
C GLY A 240 1.95 -7.24 -0.36
N LYS A 241 2.45 -7.17 0.89
CA LYS A 241 3.80 -6.72 1.19
C LYS A 241 4.69 -7.81 1.77
N GLY A 242 5.98 -7.65 1.53
CA GLY A 242 7.05 -8.48 2.04
C GLY A 242 7.71 -7.87 3.28
N PHE A 243 8.12 -8.71 4.22
CA PHE A 243 8.77 -8.30 5.47
C PHE A 243 9.92 -9.24 5.82
N ILE A 244 10.83 -8.75 6.65
CA ILE A 244 11.91 -9.52 7.25
C ILE A 244 11.85 -9.38 8.77
N ARG A 245 11.89 -10.53 9.46
CA ARG A 245 12.14 -10.64 10.89
C ARG A 245 13.58 -11.06 11.09
N GLN A 246 14.33 -10.34 11.93
CA GLN A 246 15.72 -10.70 12.22
C GLN A 246 16.11 -10.36 13.65
N ILE A 247 17.04 -11.12 14.21
CA ILE A 247 17.61 -10.80 15.53
C ILE A 247 18.38 -9.48 15.46
N LYS A 248 17.95 -8.55 16.29
CA LYS A 248 18.59 -7.25 16.54
C LYS A 248 19.64 -7.36 17.64
N SER A 249 19.37 -8.13 18.70
CA SER A 249 20.34 -8.41 19.77
C SER A 249 20.06 -9.72 20.50
N TYR A 250 21.10 -10.28 21.12
CA TYR A 250 21.06 -11.43 22.02
C TYR A 250 21.78 -11.06 23.32
N ASP A 251 21.10 -11.15 24.46
CA ASP A 251 21.56 -10.69 25.78
C ASP A 251 22.13 -9.26 25.74
N GLY A 252 21.48 -8.37 24.98
CA GLY A 252 21.91 -6.99 24.78
C GLY A 252 23.16 -6.82 23.90
N MET A 253 23.72 -7.91 23.37
CA MET A 253 24.85 -7.89 22.44
C MET A 253 24.38 -7.98 20.99
N ASN A 254 25.12 -7.31 20.09
CA ASN A 254 24.96 -7.49 18.65
C ASN A 254 25.17 -8.99 18.28
N PRO A 255 24.36 -9.56 17.36
CA PRO A 255 24.44 -10.96 16.97
C PRO A 255 25.84 -11.48 16.62
N ASP A 256 26.58 -10.77 15.76
CA ASP A 256 27.93 -11.19 15.36
C ASP A 256 28.90 -11.27 16.54
N ARG A 257 28.74 -10.34 17.49
CA ARG A 257 29.54 -10.32 18.72
C ARG A 257 29.11 -11.43 19.66
N ALA A 258 27.81 -11.69 19.81
CA ALA A 258 27.29 -12.77 20.64
C ALA A 258 27.83 -14.13 20.18
N MET A 259 27.80 -14.42 18.87
CA MET A 259 28.33 -15.66 18.29
C MET A 259 29.82 -15.87 18.59
N LYS A 260 30.61 -14.79 18.62
CA LYS A 260 32.05 -14.84 18.98
C LYS A 260 32.31 -15.02 20.47
N ASN A 261 31.33 -14.75 21.34
CA ASN A 261 31.44 -14.79 22.79
C ASN A 261 30.63 -15.92 23.44
N GLY A 262 30.44 -17.04 22.72
CA GLY A 262 29.78 -18.23 23.24
C GLY A 262 28.27 -18.29 23.04
N GLY A 263 27.67 -17.31 22.35
CA GLY A 263 26.29 -17.39 21.88
C GLY A 263 26.11 -18.42 20.75
N PRO A 264 24.85 -18.78 20.42
CA PRO A 264 24.53 -19.77 19.39
C PRO A 264 25.22 -19.47 18.05
N GLN A 265 25.94 -20.44 17.47
CA GLN A 265 26.77 -20.19 16.28
C GLN A 265 26.00 -19.86 15.00
N ASN A 266 24.71 -20.22 14.94
CA ASN A 266 23.86 -19.97 13.79
C ASN A 266 22.86 -18.84 14.04
N LEU A 267 23.09 -17.98 15.04
CA LEU A 267 22.11 -16.98 15.48
C LEU A 267 21.59 -16.10 14.33
N ILE A 268 22.46 -15.67 13.43
CA ILE A 268 22.06 -14.88 12.25
C ILE A 268 21.42 -15.76 11.17
N HIS A 269 21.92 -16.98 10.98
CA HIS A 269 21.40 -17.87 9.95
C HIS A 269 19.97 -18.34 10.30
N ASP A 270 19.78 -18.79 11.52
CA ASP A 270 18.52 -19.36 12.01
C ASP A 270 17.56 -18.30 12.55
N GLY A 271 18.08 -17.08 12.80
CA GLY A 271 17.30 -15.96 13.33
C GLY A 271 16.78 -14.98 12.27
N VAL A 272 16.86 -15.31 10.97
CA VAL A 272 16.33 -14.50 9.88
C VAL A 272 15.18 -15.24 9.18
N GLU A 273 14.03 -14.58 9.12
CA GLU A 273 12.81 -15.09 8.53
C GLU A 273 12.19 -14.04 7.60
N TYR A 274 11.67 -14.49 6.46
CA TYR A 274 11.00 -13.67 5.48
C TYR A 274 9.51 -13.98 5.48
N TYR A 275 8.68 -12.94 5.36
CA TYR A 275 7.23 -13.03 5.36
C TYR A 275 6.66 -12.34 4.13
N TYR A 276 5.60 -12.90 3.56
CA TYR A 276 4.79 -12.26 2.52
C TYR A 276 3.32 -12.51 2.81
N PHE A 277 2.60 -11.46 3.20
CA PHE A 277 1.17 -11.54 3.50
C PHE A 277 0.39 -11.60 2.20
N THR A 278 -0.14 -12.77 1.85
CA THR A 278 -0.76 -13.00 0.54
C THR A 278 -2.18 -12.45 0.46
N ASP A 279 -2.91 -12.55 1.56
CA ASP A 279 -4.31 -12.16 1.69
C ASP A 279 -4.65 -11.91 3.17
N ASN A 280 -5.92 -11.69 3.47
CA ASN A 280 -6.42 -11.32 4.79
C ASN A 280 -6.14 -12.32 5.92
N ASN A 281 -5.87 -13.59 5.63
CA ASN A 281 -5.64 -14.59 6.68
C ASN A 281 -4.40 -15.44 6.45
N SER A 282 -3.69 -15.21 5.35
CA SER A 282 -2.58 -16.05 4.93
C SER A 282 -1.28 -15.28 4.77
N VAL A 283 -0.21 -15.89 5.27
CA VAL A 283 1.16 -15.44 5.08
C VAL A 283 2.00 -16.60 4.55
N LYS A 284 2.87 -16.33 3.58
CA LYS A 284 3.95 -17.26 3.22
C LYS A 284 5.21 -16.86 3.98
N LEU A 285 5.92 -17.85 4.51
CA LEU A 285 7.17 -17.61 5.23
C LEU A 285 8.26 -18.60 4.85
N THR A 286 9.51 -18.19 5.02
CA THR A 286 10.70 -19.03 4.89
C THR A 286 11.86 -18.46 5.70
N GLY A 287 12.84 -19.30 6.02
CA GLY A 287 14.07 -18.89 6.71
C GLY A 287 15.22 -18.57 5.75
N LEU A 288 16.36 -18.18 6.32
CA LEU A 288 17.62 -18.07 5.58
C LEU A 288 18.12 -19.47 5.14
N GLY A 289 18.87 -19.51 4.03
CA GLY A 289 19.49 -20.75 3.53
C GLY A 289 18.69 -21.45 2.43
N THR A 290 19.38 -22.09 1.48
CA THR A 290 18.76 -22.67 0.27
C THR A 290 18.00 -23.98 0.53
N TYR A 291 18.21 -24.60 1.69
CA TYR A 291 17.59 -25.88 2.07
C TYR A 291 16.23 -25.71 2.75
N VAL A 292 15.88 -24.49 3.18
CA VAL A 292 14.62 -24.19 3.85
C VAL A 292 13.54 -23.98 2.79
N SER A 293 12.44 -24.74 2.89
CA SER A 293 11.27 -24.57 2.04
C SER A 293 10.46 -23.33 2.47
N SER A 294 9.63 -22.82 1.58
CA SER A 294 8.58 -21.87 1.94
C SER A 294 7.30 -22.61 2.32
N ALA A 295 6.57 -22.11 3.31
CA ALA A 295 5.30 -22.66 3.75
C ALA A 295 4.23 -21.58 3.86
N LYS A 296 2.97 -21.97 3.69
CA LYS A 296 1.81 -21.09 3.91
C LYS A 296 1.28 -21.30 5.33
N HIS A 297 1.05 -20.20 6.04
CA HIS A 297 0.57 -20.17 7.41
C HIS A 297 -0.65 -19.26 7.51
N SER A 298 -1.47 -19.53 8.52
CA SER A 298 -2.51 -18.60 8.92
C SER A 298 -1.94 -17.53 9.85
N TYR A 299 -2.53 -16.34 9.82
CA TYR A 299 -2.24 -15.31 10.81
C TYR A 299 -3.53 -14.67 11.33
N ARG A 300 -3.41 -14.03 12.49
CA ARG A 300 -4.46 -13.19 13.09
C ARG A 300 -3.87 -11.86 13.54
N ILE A 301 -4.68 -10.82 13.52
CA ILE A 301 -4.33 -9.51 14.05
C ILE A 301 -5.19 -9.28 15.30
N THR A 302 -4.56 -8.88 16.39
CA THR A 302 -5.22 -8.41 17.63
C THR A 302 -5.05 -6.90 17.74
N ASP A 303 -5.48 -6.27 18.82
CA ASP A 303 -5.24 -4.84 19.08
C ASP A 303 -3.76 -4.48 19.29
N ARG A 304 -2.88 -5.47 19.49
CA ARG A 304 -1.48 -5.27 19.92
C ARG A 304 -0.44 -5.96 19.06
N SER A 305 -0.81 -7.06 18.40
CA SER A 305 0.14 -7.89 17.69
C SER A 305 -0.47 -8.63 16.51
N ILE A 306 0.39 -8.98 15.55
CA ILE A 306 0.11 -9.95 14.49
C ILE A 306 0.65 -11.29 14.96
N THR A 307 -0.21 -12.28 15.13
CA THR A 307 0.21 -13.65 15.50
C THR A 307 0.23 -14.54 14.28
N ILE A 308 1.36 -15.23 14.05
CA ILE A 308 1.51 -16.22 12.99
C ILE A 308 1.37 -17.63 13.60
N ASP A 309 0.43 -18.41 13.07
CA ASP A 309 0.16 -19.76 13.56
C ASP A 309 1.09 -20.80 12.91
N GLY A 310 1.55 -21.76 13.71
CA GLY A 310 2.23 -22.96 13.27
C GLY A 310 1.28 -23.92 12.57
N VAL A 311 1.86 -24.76 11.70
CA VAL A 311 1.12 -25.84 11.02
C VAL A 311 1.33 -27.13 11.81
N GLY A 312 0.24 -27.78 12.24
CA GLY A 312 0.31 -29.06 12.96
C GLY A 312 -0.87 -29.32 13.90
N TYR A 313 -0.86 -30.48 14.56
CA TYR A 313 -1.90 -30.92 15.51
C TYR A 313 -1.97 -30.06 16.78
N GLN A 314 -0.88 -29.41 17.16
CA GLN A 314 -0.85 -28.40 18.20
C GLN A 314 -0.71 -27.04 17.53
N LYS A 315 -1.71 -26.16 17.66
CA LYS A 315 -1.60 -24.76 17.22
C LYS A 315 -0.55 -24.07 18.07
N THR A 316 0.69 -24.07 17.61
CA THR A 316 1.78 -23.29 18.21
C THR A 316 1.78 -21.89 17.60
N THR A 317 2.20 -20.89 18.37
CA THR A 317 2.52 -19.57 17.82
C THR A 317 3.95 -19.62 17.28
N LEU A 318 4.15 -19.29 16.00
CA LEU A 318 5.49 -19.18 15.41
C LEU A 318 6.14 -17.83 15.68
N ALA A 319 5.35 -16.76 15.60
CA ALA A 319 5.81 -15.41 15.84
C ALA A 319 4.67 -14.56 16.37
N GLU A 320 5.01 -13.60 17.24
CA GLU A 320 4.12 -12.54 17.67
C GLU A 320 4.77 -11.19 17.35
N ILE A 321 4.23 -10.50 16.35
CA ILE A 321 4.81 -9.25 15.85
C ILE A 321 4.07 -8.08 16.50
N PRO A 322 4.64 -7.42 17.52
CA PRO A 322 4.00 -6.28 18.16
C PRO A 322 3.96 -5.09 17.21
N TYR A 323 2.90 -4.31 17.30
CA TYR A 323 2.77 -3.09 16.51
C TYR A 323 2.01 -2.01 17.28
N LYS A 324 2.15 -0.78 16.82
CA LYS A 324 1.34 0.36 17.24
C LYS A 324 0.89 1.19 16.04
N ILE A 325 -0.25 1.87 16.20
CA ILE A 325 -0.74 2.83 15.22
C ILE A 325 -0.51 4.23 15.78
N GLU A 326 0.32 5.02 15.12
CA GLU A 326 0.60 6.41 15.51
C GLU A 326 0.47 7.29 14.25
N ASN A 327 -0.19 8.43 14.37
CA ASN A 327 -0.34 9.40 13.27
C ASN A 327 -0.86 8.80 11.94
N GLY A 328 -1.70 7.77 12.01
CA GLY A 328 -2.23 7.10 10.82
C GLY A 328 -1.20 6.25 10.07
N GLU A 329 -0.17 5.76 10.75
CA GLU A 329 0.82 4.82 10.24
C GLU A 329 0.96 3.62 11.17
N VAL A 330 1.31 2.46 10.61
CA VAL A 330 1.60 1.23 11.39
C VAL A 330 3.10 1.15 11.65
N PHE A 331 3.48 1.09 12.92
CA PHE A 331 4.85 0.87 13.35
C PHE A 331 5.00 -0.51 13.98
N PHE A 332 5.96 -1.29 13.50
CA PHE A 332 6.31 -2.57 14.11
C PHE A 332 7.33 -2.36 15.21
N GLU A 333 7.05 -2.90 16.38
CA GLU A 333 7.93 -2.79 17.54
C GLU A 333 8.92 -3.97 17.57
N ASP A 334 10.00 -3.81 18.33
CA ASP A 334 10.90 -4.93 18.57
C ASP A 334 10.22 -5.94 19.50
N GLU A 335 10.31 -7.23 19.17
CA GLU A 335 9.79 -8.33 19.97
C GLU A 335 10.88 -8.87 20.89
N SER A 336 10.60 -8.95 22.20
CA SER A 336 11.52 -9.51 23.19
C SER A 336 11.07 -10.92 23.62
N ILE A 337 11.90 -11.92 23.33
CA ILE A 337 11.66 -13.32 23.70
C ILE A 337 12.69 -13.77 24.72
N ASN A 338 12.24 -14.33 25.84
CA ASN A 338 13.11 -14.99 26.81
C ASN A 338 13.03 -16.51 26.60
N TYR A 339 14.16 -17.13 26.28
CA TYR A 339 14.26 -18.57 26.05
C TYR A 339 15.57 -19.10 26.64
N GLU A 340 15.49 -20.19 27.41
CA GLU A 340 16.65 -20.83 28.07
C GLU A 340 17.57 -19.85 28.83
N ALA A 341 16.97 -18.93 29.59
CA ALA A 341 17.67 -17.87 30.34
C ALA A 341 18.40 -16.80 29.49
N HIS A 342 18.15 -16.77 28.18
CA HIS A 342 18.66 -15.77 27.26
C HIS A 342 17.55 -14.88 26.71
N THR A 343 17.87 -13.62 26.43
CA THR A 343 16.95 -12.65 25.84
C THR A 343 17.30 -12.41 24.38
N TYR A 344 16.34 -12.68 23.50
CA TYR A 344 16.40 -12.40 22.08
C TYR A 344 15.52 -11.19 21.77
N ILE A 345 16.08 -10.20 21.07
CA ILE A 345 15.31 -9.08 20.54
C ILE A 345 15.23 -9.22 19.03
N TYR A 346 14.02 -9.34 18.50
CA TYR A 346 13.75 -9.40 17.08
C TYR A 346 13.22 -8.06 16.58
N SER A 347 13.65 -7.69 15.38
CA SER A 347 13.09 -6.56 14.64
C SER A 347 12.25 -7.09 13.50
N PHE A 348 11.17 -6.37 13.17
CA PHE A 348 10.31 -6.65 12.02
C PHE A 348 10.20 -5.40 11.16
N ARG A 349 10.49 -5.52 9.86
CA ARG A 349 10.44 -4.37 8.93
C ARG A 349 10.03 -4.79 7.54
N GLU A 350 9.46 -3.85 6.79
CA GLU A 350 9.13 -4.06 5.38
C GLU A 350 10.41 -4.35 4.58
N ASP A 351 10.34 -5.37 3.72
CA ASP A 351 11.39 -5.73 2.77
C ASP A 351 10.75 -6.12 1.43
N SER A 352 10.85 -5.19 0.47
CA SER A 352 10.36 -5.37 -0.89
C SER A 352 10.90 -6.62 -1.60
N LYS A 353 12.03 -7.19 -1.16
CA LYS A 353 12.64 -8.39 -1.75
C LYS A 353 12.17 -9.69 -1.12
N ALA A 354 11.45 -9.63 0.01
CA ALA A 354 11.04 -10.83 0.75
C ALA A 354 10.15 -11.75 -0.09
N LYS A 355 9.22 -11.19 -0.88
CA LYS A 355 8.36 -11.95 -1.78
C LYS A 355 9.18 -12.77 -2.79
N ASP A 356 10.09 -12.12 -3.51
CA ASP A 356 10.92 -12.78 -4.52
C ASP A 356 11.84 -13.84 -3.89
N TYR A 357 12.35 -13.57 -2.69
CA TYR A 357 13.15 -14.54 -1.94
C TYR A 357 12.33 -15.77 -1.54
N ILE A 358 11.11 -15.58 -1.04
CA ILE A 358 10.17 -16.66 -0.71
C ILE A 358 9.82 -17.48 -1.95
N ASP A 359 9.46 -16.82 -3.05
CA ASP A 359 9.08 -17.47 -4.31
C ASP A 359 10.25 -18.24 -4.96
N SER A 360 11.50 -17.91 -4.61
CA SER A 360 12.68 -18.66 -5.04
C SER A 360 12.86 -20.01 -4.32
N LYS A 361 12.12 -20.26 -3.23
CA LYS A 361 12.21 -21.50 -2.45
C LYS A 361 11.30 -22.58 -3.00
N LYS A 362 11.64 -23.83 -2.71
CA LYS A 362 10.73 -24.96 -2.91
C LYS A 362 9.59 -24.83 -1.90
N GLU A 363 8.34 -24.95 -2.35
CA GLU A 363 7.19 -24.99 -1.45
C GLU A 363 7.16 -26.32 -0.68
N SER A 364 6.89 -26.26 0.62
CA SER A 364 6.59 -27.44 1.43
C SER A 364 5.22 -28.00 1.06
N ASN A 365 5.13 -29.32 0.89
CA ASN A 365 3.86 -30.01 0.64
C ASN A 365 2.92 -29.98 1.84
#